data_AF-A0A9W6Q4P0-F1
#
_entry.id   AF-A0A9W6Q4P0-F1
#
_cell.length_a   1.000
_cell.length_b   1.000
_cell.length_c   1.000
_cell.angle_alpha   90.00
_cell.angle_beta   90.00
_cell.angle_gamma   90.00
#
_symmetry.space_group_name_H-M   'P 1'
#
loop_
_entity.id
_entity.type
_entity.pdbx_description
1 polymer ?
#
loop_
_entity_poly.entity_id
_entity_poly.type
_entity_poly.pdbx_seq_one_letter_code
_entity_poly.pdbx_strand_id
1 'polypeptide(L)'
;MTESGGMDLIHLEDPDGNHCIVRVTGWQPGLPTGHDVLHAEVLAHASFVDARLELYLFQHDLDAWQDELSSLVPGTGALIGGDRGLNLDLHMQEDRSLVVTINDPDRLSAMVWIRPPENWIQEHQGRLEQVRQTWLTEVL
;
A
#
# COMPACT_ATOMS: atom_id res chain seq x y z
N MET A 1 1.25 -22.52 -11.44
CA MET A 1 1.03 -21.65 -10.28
C MET A 1 2.40 -21.26 -9.77
N THR A 2 2.95 -20.15 -10.25
CA THR A 2 4.18 -19.58 -9.70
C THR A 2 3.73 -18.46 -8.77
N GLU A 3 3.80 -18.70 -7.47
CA GLU A 3 3.82 -17.63 -6.48
C GLU A 3 5.13 -16.86 -6.71
N SER A 4 5.05 -15.83 -7.55
CA SER A 4 6.20 -15.00 -7.88
C SER A 4 6.47 -14.06 -6.69
N GLY A 5 7.65 -14.20 -6.07
CA GLY A 5 8.08 -13.57 -4.81
C GLY A 5 8.14 -12.04 -4.82
N GLY A 6 6.98 -11.40 -4.78
CA GLY A 6 6.82 -9.99 -4.43
C GLY A 6 6.82 -9.77 -2.92
N MET A 7 7.04 -8.52 -2.50
CA MET A 7 7.10 -8.12 -1.10
C MET A 7 5.93 -7.21 -0.76
N ASP A 8 5.20 -7.52 0.30
CA ASP A 8 4.07 -6.71 0.76
C ASP A 8 4.59 -5.43 1.43
N LEU A 9 4.22 -4.28 0.87
CA LEU A 9 4.40 -2.97 1.48
C LEU A 9 3.29 -2.68 2.50
N ILE A 10 2.05 -2.95 2.12
CA ILE A 10 0.85 -2.86 2.96
C ILE A 10 0.22 -4.23 3.03
N HIS A 11 -0.17 -4.66 4.23
CA HIS A 11 -0.87 -5.91 4.43
C HIS A 11 -1.91 -5.72 5.52
N LEU A 12 -3.14 -5.41 5.12
CA LEU A 12 -4.28 -5.28 6.02
C LEU A 12 -5.23 -6.44 5.77
N GLU A 13 -5.54 -7.19 6.83
CA GLU A 13 -6.48 -8.31 6.79
C GLU A 13 -7.25 -8.33 8.11
N ASP A 14 -8.55 -8.61 8.04
CA ASP A 14 -9.39 -8.85 9.21
C ASP A 14 -9.76 -10.34 9.37
N PRO A 15 -10.23 -10.76 10.55
CA PRO A 15 -10.64 -12.15 10.78
C PRO A 15 -11.82 -12.62 9.93
N ASP A 16 -12.58 -11.70 9.34
CA ASP A 16 -13.74 -11.98 8.48
C ASP A 16 -13.30 -12.22 7.02
N GLY A 17 -12.01 -12.05 6.72
CA GLY A 17 -11.36 -12.30 5.44
C GLY A 17 -11.29 -11.09 4.52
N ASN A 18 -11.76 -9.90 4.95
CA ASN A 18 -11.57 -8.69 4.16
C ASN A 18 -10.09 -8.30 4.21
N HIS A 19 -9.51 -8.01 3.06
CA HIS A 19 -8.12 -7.60 3.00
C HIS A 19 -7.84 -6.55 1.92
N CYS A 20 -6.80 -5.79 2.18
CA CYS A 20 -6.18 -4.89 1.23
C CYS A 20 -4.66 -5.02 1.36
N ILE A 21 -4.03 -5.58 0.32
CA ILE A 21 -2.60 -5.83 0.28
C ILE A 21 -2.01 -5.03 -0.87
N VAL A 22 -0.95 -4.25 -0.60
CA VAL A 22 -0.12 -3.62 -1.63
C VAL A 22 1.17 -4.40 -1.73
N ARG A 23 1.34 -5.16 -2.83
CA ARG A 23 2.49 -6.02 -3.07
C ARG A 23 3.40 -5.43 -4.12
N VAL A 24 4.64 -5.09 -3.77
CA VAL A 24 5.68 -4.71 -4.71
C VAL A 24 6.15 -5.96 -5.45
N THR A 25 6.02 -5.95 -6.78
CA THR A 25 6.33 -7.10 -7.66
C THR A 25 7.59 -6.88 -8.49
N GLY A 26 8.10 -5.65 -8.56
CA GLY A 26 9.36 -5.34 -9.22
C GLY A 26 9.65 -3.84 -9.25
N TRP A 27 10.66 -3.47 -10.03
CA TRP A 27 11.05 -2.08 -10.26
C TRP A 27 11.48 -1.90 -11.71
N GLN A 28 11.34 -0.67 -12.21
CA GLN A 28 11.89 -0.24 -13.48
C GLN A 28 12.93 0.85 -13.19
N PRO A 29 14.21 0.66 -13.56
CA PRO A 29 15.20 1.71 -13.43
C PRO A 29 14.75 2.89 -14.30
N GLY A 30 14.66 4.06 -13.70
CA GLY A 30 14.39 5.27 -14.45
C GLY A 30 15.49 5.53 -15.48
N LEU A 31 15.22 6.39 -16.46
CA LEU A 31 16.28 7.05 -17.23
C LEU A 31 17.28 7.71 -16.25
N PRO A 32 18.49 8.12 -16.65
CA PRO A 32 19.48 8.73 -15.74
C PRO A 32 19.00 9.96 -14.92
N THR A 33 17.81 10.49 -15.23
CA THR A 33 17.13 11.57 -14.51
C THR A 33 15.73 11.18 -13.99
N GLY A 34 15.33 9.92 -14.15
CA GLY A 34 14.05 9.37 -13.72
C GLY A 34 14.23 8.65 -12.40
N HIS A 35 13.41 9.01 -11.42
CA HIS A 35 13.33 8.28 -10.16
C HIS A 35 12.94 6.82 -10.44
N ASP A 36 13.49 5.90 -9.66
CA ASP A 36 13.12 4.48 -9.73
C ASP A 36 11.62 4.33 -9.46
N VAL A 37 10.93 3.62 -10.37
CA VAL A 37 9.50 3.34 -10.25
C VAL A 37 9.32 1.90 -9.82
N LEU A 38 8.67 1.69 -8.68
CA LEU A 38 8.26 0.39 -8.22
C LEU A 38 6.93 0.02 -8.88
N HIS A 39 6.87 -1.22 -9.37
CA HIS A 39 5.64 -1.84 -9.83
C HIS A 39 5.03 -2.62 -8.67
N ALA A 40 3.81 -2.26 -8.29
CA ALA A 40 3.06 -2.89 -7.22
C ALA A 40 1.68 -3.32 -7.68
N GLU A 41 1.06 -4.20 -6.92
CA GLU A 41 -0.30 -4.66 -7.13
C GLU A 41 -1.11 -4.43 -5.86
N VAL A 42 -2.33 -3.93 -6.03
CA VAL A 42 -3.33 -3.84 -4.97
C VAL A 42 -4.24 -5.05 -5.09
N LEU A 43 -4.20 -5.92 -4.08
CA LEU A 43 -5.07 -7.07 -3.92
C LEU A 43 -6.12 -6.71 -2.87
N ALA A 44 -7.36 -6.53 -3.33
CA ALA A 44 -8.46 -6.11 -2.48
C ALA A 44 -9.58 -7.14 -2.52
N HIS A 45 -10.01 -7.57 -1.33
CA HIS A 45 -11.07 -8.53 -1.18
C HIS A 45 -12.04 -8.09 -0.08
N ALA A 46 -13.32 -8.16 -0.41
CA ALA A 46 -14.44 -8.09 0.52
C ALA A 46 -15.64 -8.81 -0.10
N SER A 47 -16.73 -8.96 0.66
CA SER A 47 -17.96 -9.62 0.18
C SER A 47 -18.54 -9.07 -1.14
N PHE A 48 -18.20 -7.84 -1.53
CA PHE A 48 -18.69 -7.17 -2.73
C PHE A 48 -17.59 -6.83 -3.76
N VAL A 49 -16.31 -7.10 -3.45
CA VAL A 49 -15.19 -6.79 -4.34
C VAL A 49 -14.12 -7.88 -4.26
N ASP A 50 -13.63 -8.31 -5.40
CA ASP A 50 -12.46 -9.17 -5.52
C ASP A 50 -11.63 -8.62 -6.69
N ALA A 51 -10.59 -7.87 -6.37
CA ALA A 51 -9.89 -7.02 -7.33
C ALA A 51 -8.37 -7.14 -7.20
N ARG A 52 -7.72 -7.12 -8.37
CA ARG A 52 -6.27 -6.99 -8.53
C ARG A 52 -6.00 -5.83 -9.46
N LEU A 53 -5.38 -4.77 -8.95
CA LEU A 53 -5.11 -3.53 -9.68
C LEU A 53 -3.62 -3.22 -9.68
N GLU A 54 -3.12 -2.60 -10.74
CA GLU A 54 -1.72 -2.18 -10.86
C GLU A 54 -1.51 -0.80 -10.21
N LEU A 55 -0.46 -0.68 -9.41
CA LEU A 55 -0.06 0.55 -8.73
C LEU A 55 1.41 0.85 -9.05
N TYR A 56 1.70 2.09 -9.42
CA TYR A 56 3.06 2.56 -9.65
C TYR A 56 3.45 3.47 -8.48
N LEU A 57 4.58 3.17 -7.85
CA LEU A 57 5.08 3.92 -6.69
C LEU A 57 6.47 4.49 -6.99
N PHE A 58 6.65 5.76 -6.67
CA PHE A 58 7.93 6.43 -6.69
C PHE A 58 8.52 6.47 -5.28
N GLN A 59 9.81 6.77 -5.19
CA GLN A 59 10.48 6.92 -3.88
C GLN A 59 9.77 7.94 -2.97
N HIS A 60 9.30 9.07 -3.51
CA HIS A 60 8.60 10.07 -2.72
C HIS A 60 7.24 9.58 -2.18
N ASP A 61 6.60 8.61 -2.83
CA ASP A 61 5.36 8.00 -2.29
C ASP A 61 5.68 7.14 -1.07
N LEU A 62 6.83 6.46 -1.08
CA LEU A 62 7.30 5.70 0.07
C LEU A 62 7.71 6.61 1.23
N ASP A 63 8.30 7.77 0.93
CA ASP A 63 8.66 8.78 1.93
C ASP A 63 7.40 9.38 2.57
N ALA A 64 6.44 9.80 1.74
CA ALA A 64 5.14 10.31 2.21
C ALA A 64 4.39 9.26 3.04
N TRP A 65 4.35 8.01 2.55
CA TRP A 65 3.75 6.90 3.29
C TRP A 65 4.41 6.69 4.66
N GLN A 66 5.74 6.80 4.77
CA GLN A 66 6.45 6.68 6.05
C GLN A 66 6.04 7.76 7.04
N ASP A 67 5.97 9.00 6.58
CA ASP A 67 5.66 10.17 7.40
C ASP A 67 4.19 10.12 7.87
N GLU A 68 3.28 9.79 6.96
CA GLU A 68 1.85 9.65 7.25
C GLU A 68 1.59 8.47 8.20
N LEU A 69 2.22 7.32 7.97
CA LEU A 69 2.11 6.17 8.87
C LEU A 69 2.63 6.48 10.28
N SER A 70 3.70 7.28 10.39
CA SER A 70 4.30 7.67 11.69
C SER A 70 3.47 8.69 12.46
N SER A 71 2.59 9.43 11.77
CA SER A 71 1.69 10.43 12.35
C SER A 71 0.23 9.95 12.47
N LEU A 72 -0.04 8.71 12.02
CA LEU A 72 -1.38 8.14 12.01
C LEU A 72 -1.89 7.91 13.43
N VAL A 73 -3.03 8.52 13.73
CA VAL A 73 -3.76 8.42 14.99
C VAL A 73 -5.25 8.32 14.69
N PRO A 74 -6.09 7.92 15.66
CA PRO A 74 -7.53 7.91 15.45
C PRO A 74 -8.05 9.27 14.96
N GLY A 75 -8.89 9.25 13.92
CA GLY A 75 -9.44 10.43 13.25
C GLY A 75 -8.57 11.01 12.13
N THR A 76 -7.38 10.46 11.86
CA THR A 76 -6.52 10.86 10.73
C THR A 76 -6.44 9.76 9.67
N GLY A 77 -5.86 10.11 8.51
CA GLY A 77 -5.66 9.17 7.41
C GLY A 77 -4.24 9.17 6.89
N ALA A 78 -3.93 8.15 6.09
CA ALA A 78 -2.68 8.01 5.35
C ALA A 78 -2.98 7.58 3.91
N LEU A 79 -2.29 8.19 2.96
CA LEU A 79 -2.45 8.05 1.52
C LEU A 79 -1.23 7.34 0.92
N ILE A 80 -1.48 6.55 -0.12
CA ILE A 80 -0.42 6.00 -0.98
C ILE A 80 -0.86 5.99 -2.45
N GLY A 81 0.07 6.26 -3.37
CA GLY A 81 -0.15 6.29 -4.82
C GLY A 81 -0.28 7.69 -5.43
N GLY A 82 -0.57 8.71 -4.62
CA GLY A 82 -0.71 10.11 -5.05
C GLY A 82 -1.97 10.33 -5.91
N ASP A 83 -1.94 11.31 -6.83
CA ASP A 83 -3.09 11.70 -7.67
C ASP A 83 -3.02 11.20 -9.13
N ARG A 84 -2.10 10.26 -9.41
CA ARG A 84 -1.73 9.85 -10.78
C ARG A 84 -2.50 8.64 -11.32
N GLY A 85 -3.59 8.26 -10.67
CA GLY A 85 -4.38 7.07 -11.01
C GLY A 85 -4.88 6.37 -9.75
N LEU A 86 -4.64 5.06 -9.66
CA LEU A 86 -4.96 4.27 -8.48
C LEU A 86 -4.28 4.84 -7.25
N ASN A 87 -5.08 5.11 -6.21
CA ASN A 87 -4.61 5.50 -4.89
C ASN A 87 -5.41 4.79 -3.80
N LEU A 88 -4.82 4.75 -2.61
CA LEU A 88 -5.42 4.19 -1.43
C LEU A 88 -5.36 5.21 -0.30
N ASP A 89 -6.50 5.47 0.31
CA ASP A 89 -6.63 6.29 1.52
C ASP A 89 -7.06 5.39 2.68
N LEU A 90 -6.25 5.37 3.73
CA LEU A 90 -6.48 4.59 4.94
C LEU A 90 -6.88 5.56 6.05
N HIS A 91 -8.16 5.59 6.40
CA HIS A 91 -8.64 6.43 7.50
C HIS A 91 -8.81 5.62 8.78
N MET A 92 -8.12 6.03 9.85
CA MET A 92 -8.20 5.38 11.16
C MET A 92 -9.40 5.91 11.94
N GLN A 93 -10.28 5.00 12.33
CA GLN A 93 -11.44 5.28 13.16
C GLN A 93 -11.07 5.37 14.64
N GLU A 94 -11.97 5.92 15.46
CA GLU A 94 -11.82 6.03 16.92
C GLU A 94 -11.58 4.67 17.60
N ASP A 95 -12.18 3.60 17.08
CA ASP A 95 -11.99 2.23 17.57
C ASP A 95 -10.75 1.53 16.98
N ARG A 96 -9.90 2.27 16.27
CA ARG A 96 -8.69 1.82 15.56
C ARG A 96 -8.94 0.86 14.39
N SER A 97 -10.18 0.67 13.97
CA SER A 97 -10.44 0.08 12.67
C SER A 97 -10.05 1.04 11.54
N LEU A 98 -9.87 0.50 10.34
CA LEU A 98 -9.51 1.26 9.16
C LEU A 98 -10.65 1.23 8.15
N VAL A 99 -10.93 2.39 7.59
CA VAL A 99 -11.65 2.49 6.31
C VAL A 99 -10.60 2.66 5.23
N VAL A 100 -10.46 1.64 4.39
CA VAL A 100 -9.56 1.66 3.24
C VAL A 100 -10.36 2.02 2.00
N THR A 101 -10.17 3.24 1.52
CA THR A 101 -10.75 3.69 0.26
C THR A 101 -9.78 3.37 -0.86
N ILE A 102 -10.23 2.59 -1.84
CA ILE A 102 -9.47 2.23 -3.03
C ILE A 102 -10.11 2.99 -4.19
N ASN A 103 -9.35 3.87 -4.80
CA ASN A 103 -9.83 4.72 -5.89
C ASN A 103 -8.93 4.60 -7.12
N ASP A 104 -9.39 3.84 -8.10
CA ASP A 104 -8.93 3.82 -9.48
C ASP A 104 -10.00 4.53 -10.34
N PRO A 105 -9.75 5.77 -10.80
CA PRO A 105 -10.74 6.61 -11.48
C PRO A 105 -11.45 5.94 -12.67
N ASP A 106 -10.78 5.01 -13.34
CA ASP A 106 -11.30 4.35 -14.55
C ASP A 106 -11.88 2.97 -14.27
N ARG A 107 -11.58 2.35 -13.12
CA ARG A 107 -11.85 0.92 -12.89
C ARG A 107 -12.61 0.59 -11.61
N LEU A 108 -12.31 1.25 -10.49
CA LEU A 108 -12.85 0.86 -9.19
C LEU A 108 -12.88 2.03 -8.21
N SER A 109 -14.02 2.22 -7.56
CA SER A 109 -14.10 3.01 -6.34
C SER A 109 -14.79 2.16 -5.28
N ALA A 110 -14.06 1.79 -4.23
CA ALA A 110 -14.54 0.90 -3.17
C ALA A 110 -14.03 1.36 -1.81
N MET A 111 -14.82 1.13 -0.77
CA MET A 111 -14.43 1.37 0.61
C MET A 111 -14.55 0.07 1.39
N VAL A 112 -13.43 -0.41 1.93
CA VAL A 112 -13.36 -1.66 2.69
C VAL A 112 -13.09 -1.33 4.15
N TRP A 113 -13.94 -1.84 5.04
CA TRP A 113 -13.71 -1.76 6.48
C TRP A 113 -12.83 -2.91 6.91
N ILE A 114 -11.73 -2.63 7.61
CA ILE A 114 -10.77 -3.65 8.07
C ILE A 114 -10.46 -3.39 9.54
N ARG A 115 -10.46 -4.44 10.36
CA ARG A 115 -9.94 -4.40 11.74
C ARG A 115 -8.56 -5.09 11.79
N PRO A 116 -7.46 -4.34 11.57
CA PRO A 116 -6.13 -4.93 11.60
C PRO A 116 -5.67 -5.30 13.02
N PRO A 117 -4.64 -6.14 13.17
CA PRO A 117 -4.02 -6.43 14.47
C PRO A 117 -3.35 -5.18 15.06
N GLU A 118 -3.24 -5.07 16.39
CA GLU A 118 -2.79 -3.84 17.06
C GLU A 118 -1.39 -3.34 16.64
N ASN A 119 -0.52 -4.24 16.18
CA ASN A 119 0.87 -3.96 15.81
C ASN A 119 1.08 -3.69 14.31
N TRP A 120 -0.01 -3.54 13.54
CA TRP A 120 0.06 -3.42 12.08
C TRP A 120 0.95 -2.25 11.61
N ILE A 121 0.93 -1.12 12.33
CA ILE A 121 1.75 0.06 12.01
C ILE A 121 3.23 -0.28 12.04
N GLN A 122 3.69 -0.95 13.11
CA GLN A 122 5.09 -1.36 13.24
C GLN A 122 5.48 -2.37 12.17
N GLU A 123 4.56 -3.28 11.82
CA GLU A 123 4.78 -4.22 10.72
C GLU A 123 4.91 -3.51 9.37
N HIS A 124 4.09 -2.50 9.11
CA HIS A 124 4.14 -1.72 7.86
C HIS A 124 5.42 -0.86 7.78
N GLN A 125 5.89 -0.32 8.90
CA GLN A 125 7.20 0.35 8.97
C GLN A 125 8.34 -0.64 8.64
N GLY A 126 8.32 -1.85 9.20
CA GLY A 126 9.31 -2.88 8.89
C GLY A 126 9.28 -3.34 7.44
N ARG A 127 8.08 -3.52 6.87
CA ARG A 127 7.87 -3.86 5.45
C ARG A 127 8.38 -2.78 4.52
N LEU A 128 8.11 -1.52 4.83
CA LEU A 128 8.61 -0.37 4.08
C LEU A 128 10.15 -0.38 4.02
N GLU A 129 10.81 -0.60 5.16
CA GLU A 129 12.27 -0.67 5.18
C GLU A 129 12.81 -1.84 4.34
N GLN A 130 12.16 -3.01 4.41
CA GLN A 130 12.54 -4.16 3.58
C GLN A 130 12.35 -3.89 2.08
N VAL A 131 11.27 -3.21 1.67
CA VAL A 131 11.04 -2.81 0.28
C VAL A 131 12.15 -1.87 -0.19
N ARG A 132 12.53 -0.87 0.62
CA ARG A 132 13.64 0.04 0.29
C ARG A 132 14.97 -0.72 0.15
N GLN A 133 15.27 -1.62 1.08
CA GLN A 133 16.52 -2.40 1.03
C GLN A 133 16.59 -3.37 -0.15
N THR A 134 15.45 -3.87 -0.63
CA THR A 134 15.42 -4.88 -1.70
C THR A 134 15.40 -4.25 -3.10
N TRP A 135 14.69 -3.13 -3.26
CA TRP A 135 14.37 -2.57 -4.59
C TRP A 135 14.96 -1.19 -4.85
N LEU A 136 15.47 -0.51 -3.82
CA LEU A 136 16.02 0.84 -3.90
C LEU A 136 17.47 0.91 -3.38
N THR A 137 18.19 -0.22 -3.33
CA THR A 137 19.62 -0.18 -3.01
C THR A 137 20.34 0.57 -4.13
N GLU A 138 20.90 1.73 -3.79
CA GLU A 138 21.80 2.47 -4.67
C GLU A 138 22.89 1.55 -5.20
N VAL A 139 23.08 1.56 -6.51
CA VAL A 139 24.36 1.25 -7.12
C VAL A 139 25.37 2.22 -6.53
N LEU A 140 26.11 1.80 -5.51
CA LEU A 140 27.33 2.46 -5.05
C LEU A 140 28.35 2.57 -6.19
#